data_AF-A0A410NWW8-F1
#
_entry.id   AF-A0A410NWW8-F1
#
_cell.length_a   1.000
_cell.length_b   1.000
_cell.length_c   1.000
_cell.angle_alpha   90.00
_cell.angle_beta   90.00
_cell.angle_gamma   90.00
#
_symmetry.space_group_name_H-M   'P 1'
#
loop_
_entity.id
_entity.type
_entity.pdbx_description
1 polymer ?
#
loop_
_entity_poly.entity_id
_entity_poly.type
_entity_poly.pdbx_seq_one_letter_code
_entity_poly.pdbx_strand_id
1 'polypeptide(L)' 'MNQTHVIERAFEIAEQDQACLKVSDVREALAREGYTISDLMHLEGWNIREQLRGRIRARGAVAVRRVELAESQP' A
#
# COMPACT_ATOMS: atom_id res chain seq x y z
N MET A 1 -20.89 -1.95 3.64
CA MET A 1 -19.53 -2.40 3.33
C MET A 1 -18.79 -2.70 4.62
N ASN A 2 -18.10 -3.85 4.69
CA ASN A 2 -17.40 -4.31 5.89
C ASN A 2 -16.04 -3.60 6.00
N GLN A 3 -15.82 -2.91 7.11
CA GLN A 3 -14.60 -2.14 7.42
C GLN A 3 -13.31 -2.97 7.32
N THR A 4 -13.39 -4.26 7.64
CA THR A 4 -12.26 -5.20 7.51
C THR A 4 -11.75 -5.30 6.08
N HIS A 5 -12.65 -5.33 5.08
CA HIS A 5 -12.26 -5.55 3.69
C HIS A 5 -11.52 -4.35 3.07
N VAL A 6 -11.85 -3.11 3.45
CA VAL A 6 -11.13 -1.93 2.92
C VAL A 6 -9.71 -1.83 3.48
N ILE A 7 -9.51 -2.21 4.75
CA ILE A 7 -8.18 -2.21 5.38
C ILE A 7 -7.30 -3.32 4.78
N GLU A 8 -7.84 -4.53 4.65
CA GLU A 8 -7.14 -5.65 4.01
C GLU A 8 -6.73 -5.29 2.59
N ARG A 9 -7.67 -4.76 1.79
CA ARG A 9 -7.38 -4.35 0.41
C ARG A 9 -6.34 -3.22 0.34
N ALA A 10 -6.38 -2.26 1.27
CA ALA A 10 -5.37 -1.21 1.35
C ALA A 10 -3.96 -1.78 1.60
N PHE A 11 -3.85 -2.83 2.44
CA PHE A 11 -2.57 -3.50 2.70
C PHE A 11 -2.07 -4.26 1.48
N GLU A 12 -2.95 -4.98 0.77
CA GLU A 12 -2.60 -5.65 -0.49
C GLU A 12 -2.04 -4.66 -1.51
N ILE A 13 -2.71 -3.52 -1.71
CA ILE A 13 -2.24 -2.47 -2.63
C ILE A 13 -0.89 -1.91 -2.16
N ALA A 14 -0.74 -1.62 -0.87
CA ALA A 14 0.52 -1.14 -0.31
C ALA A 14 1.69 -2.13 -0.47
N GLU A 15 1.42 -3.43 -0.56
CA GLU A 15 2.43 -4.47 -0.70
C GLU A 15 2.73 -4.82 -2.17
N GLN A 16 1.74 -4.73 -3.06
CA GLN A 16 1.83 -5.25 -4.43
C GLN A 16 1.99 -4.15 -5.48
N ASP A 17 1.32 -3.01 -5.32
CA ASP A 17 1.32 -1.95 -6.33
C ASP A 17 2.59 -1.07 -6.21
N GLN A 18 3.49 -1.22 -7.18
CA GLN A 18 4.74 -0.46 -7.24
C GLN A 18 4.52 1.03 -7.50
N ALA A 19 3.40 1.41 -8.14
CA ALA A 19 3.06 2.81 -8.39
C ALA A 19 2.61 3.54 -7.11
N CYS A 20 2.17 2.80 -6.08
CA CYS A 20 1.74 3.37 -4.81
C CYS A 20 2.94 3.68 -3.90
N LEU A 21 3.36 4.96 -3.86
CA LEU A 21 4.54 5.43 -3.10
C LEU A 21 4.17 6.10 -1.78
N LYS A 22 2.91 6.51 -1.61
CA LYS A 22 2.39 7.14 -0.39
C LYS A 22 0.97 6.65 -0.11
N VAL A 23 0.50 6.88 1.12
CA VAL A 23 -0.84 6.46 1.58
C VAL A 23 -1.97 7.06 0.73
N SER A 24 -1.79 8.26 0.16
CA SER A 24 -2.79 8.83 -0.75
C SER A 24 -2.96 8.01 -2.02
N ASP A 25 -1.89 7.39 -2.53
CA ASP A 25 -1.96 6.59 -3.76
C ASP A 25 -2.79 5.33 -3.53
N VAL A 26 -2.65 4.73 -2.34
CA VAL A 26 -3.49 3.60 -1.90
C VAL A 26 -4.97 4.00 -1.85
N ARG A 27 -5.27 5.22 -1.34
CA ARG A 27 -6.65 5.74 -1.31
C ARG A 27 -7.20 5.98 -2.71
N GLU A 28 -6.37 6.50 -3.62
CA GLU A 28 -6.75 6.71 -5.02
C GLU A 28 -6.99 5.37 -5.74
N ALA A 29 -6.16 4.36 -5.50
CA ALA A 29 -6.34 3.02 -6.05
C ALA A 29 -7.66 2.39 -5.58
N LEU A 30 -7.97 2.48 -4.28
CA LEU A 30 -9.25 2.03 -3.74
C LEU A 30 -10.44 2.82 -4.32
N ALA A 31 -10.31 4.13 -4.49
CA ALA A 31 -11.37 4.92 -5.14
C ALA A 31 -11.62 4.47 -6.59
N ARG A 32 -10.57 4.09 -7.33
CA ARG A 32 -10.70 3.53 -8.69
C ARG A 32 -11.35 2.14 -8.69
N GLU A 33 -11.18 1.36 -7.63
CA GLU A 33 -11.87 0.08 -7.43
C GLU A 33 -13.35 0.24 -7.01
N GLY A 34 -13.81 1.47 -6.74
CA GLY A 34 -15.20 1.77 -6.39
C GLY A 34 -15.47 1.88 -4.90
N TYR A 35 -14.44 1.91 -4.04
CA TYR A 35 -14.61 2.19 -2.62
C TYR A 35 -15.07 3.64 -2.40
N THR A 36 -16.04 3.82 -1.52
CA THR A 36 -16.64 5.13 -1.26
C THR A 36 -15.79 5.97 -0.32
N ILE A 37 -16.06 7.28 -0.26
CA ILE A 37 -15.42 8.19 0.71
C ILE A 37 -15.58 7.64 2.14
N SER A 38 -16.77 7.13 2.49
CA SER A 38 -17.04 6.54 3.81
C SER A 38 -16.16 5.33 4.11
N ASP A 39 -15.88 4.47 3.12
CA ASP A 39 -14.96 3.35 3.29
C ASP A 39 -13.53 3.83 3.54
N LEU A 40 -13.10 4.88 2.82
CA LEU A 40 -11.76 5.44 2.95
C LEU A 40 -11.52 6.16 4.29
N MET A 41 -12.58 6.58 5.00
CA MET A 41 -12.44 7.17 6.35
C MET A 41 -11.77 6.21 7.33
N HIS A 42 -11.91 4.89 7.13
CA HIS A 42 -11.25 3.89 7.96
C HIS A 42 -9.73 3.89 7.85
N LEU A 43 -9.20 4.43 6.74
CA LEU A 43 -7.76 4.60 6.52
C LEU A 43 -7.20 5.88 7.14
N GLU A 44 -8.06 6.73 7.71
CA GLU A 44 -7.61 7.98 8.31
C GLU A 44 -7.00 7.82 9.70
N GLY A 45 -7.24 6.68 10.35
CA GLY A 45 -6.65 6.37 11.66
C GLY A 45 -5.12 6.36 11.62
N TRP A 46 -4.50 7.02 12.60
CA TRP A 46 -3.03 7.14 12.70
C TRP A 46 -2.31 5.79 12.57
N ASN A 47 -2.77 4.78 13.32
CA ASN A 47 -2.18 3.44 13.32
C ASN A 47 -2.22 2.78 11.93
N ILE A 48 -3.32 2.95 11.20
CA ILE A 48 -3.46 2.39 9.84
C ILE A 48 -2.52 3.09 8.87
N ARG A 49 -2.38 4.42 8.97
CA ARG A 49 -1.43 5.18 8.13
C ARG A 49 0.01 4.76 8.36
N GLU A 50 0.42 4.56 9.61
CA GLU A 50 1.77 4.07 9.94
C GLU A 50 2.01 2.66 9.39
N GLN A 51 1.01 1.78 9.54
CA GLN A 51 1.06 0.43 8.98
C GLN A 51 1.18 0.41 7.45
N LEU A 52 0.45 1.29 6.74
CA LEU A 52 0.55 1.44 5.29
C LEU A 52 1.93 1.98 4.88
N ARG A 53 2.44 3.00 5.57
CA ARG A 53 3.78 3.54 5.32
C ARG A 53 4.86 2.48 5.53
N GLY A 54 4.74 1.67 6.58
CA GLY A 54 5.65 0.55 6.85
C GLY A 54 5.69 -0.44 5.69
N ARG A 55 4.53 -0.85 5.18
CA ARG A 55 4.42 -1.78 4.05
C ARG A 55 5.01 -1.22 2.76
N ILE A 56 4.67 0.02 2.41
CA ILE A 56 5.21 0.69 1.22
C ILE A 56 6.75 0.76 1.29
N ARG A 57 7.30 1.11 2.46
CA ARG A 57 8.76 1.17 2.67
C ARG A 57 9.41 -0.21 2.61
N ALA A 58 8.82 -1.21 3.26
CA ALA A 58 9.34 -2.57 3.26
C ALA A 58 9.38 -3.14 1.84
N ARG A 59 8.34 -2.88 1.03
CA ARG A 59 8.30 -3.23 -0.39
C ARG A 59 9.44 -2.58 -1.17
N GLY A 60 9.66 -1.27 -0.99
CA GLY A 60 10.76 -0.55 -1.62
C GLY A 60 12.13 -1.13 -1.25
N ALA A 61 12.36 -1.47 0.02
CA ALA A 61 13.61 -2.08 0.48
C ALA A 61 13.83 -3.49 -0.12
N VAL A 62 12.76 -4.28 -0.28
CA VAL A 62 12.81 -5.60 -0.94
C VAL A 62 13.12 -5.46 -2.43
N ALA A 63 12.52 -4.47 -3.10
CA ALA A 63 12.76 -4.20 -4.52
C ALA A 63 14.22 -3.80 -4.78
N VAL A 64 14.79 -2.90 -3.98
CA VAL A 64 16.19 -2.48 -4.08
C VAL A 64 17.15 -3.66 -3.92
N ARG A 65 16.97 -4.48 -2.88
CA ARG A 65 17.81 -5.67 -2.66
C ARG A 65 17.77 -6.67 -3.82
N ARG A 66 16.63 -6.82 -4.49
CA ARG A 66 16.50 -7.71 -5.65
C ARG A 66 17.24 -7.18 -6.87
N VAL A 67 17.20 -5.88 -7.11
CA VAL A 67 17.95 -5.25 -8.21
C VAL A 67 19.46 -5.39 -7.95
N GLU A 68 19.92 -5.10 -6.74
CA GLU A 68 21.34 -5.24 -6.38
C GLU A 68 21.86 -6.68 -6.56
N LEU A 69 21.05 -7.69 -6.23
CA LEU A 69 21.40 -9.11 -6.45
C LEU A 69 21.45 -9.48 -7.94
N ALA A 70 20.55 -8.94 -8.76
CA ALA A 70 20.51 -9.21 -10.21
C ALA A 70 21.67 -8.55 -10.96
N GLU A 71 22.08 -7.35 -10.56
CA GLU A 71 23.17 -6.58 -11.18
C GLU A 71 24.56 -7.10 -10.76
N SER A 72 24.64 -7.90 -9.68
CA SER A 72 25.90 -8.46 -9.14
C SER A 72 26.26 -9.84 -9.70
N GLN A 73 25.48 -10.37 -10.66
CA GLN A 73 25.73 -11.67 -11.27
C GLN A 73 26.32 -11.47 -12.68
N PRO A 74 27.58 -11.87 -12.93
CA PRO A 74 28.27 -11.68 -14.23
C PRO A 74 27.75 -12.60 -15.34
#